data_AF-A0A1I1R582-F1
#
_entry.id   AF-A0A1I1R582-F1
#
_cell.length_a   1.000
_cell.length_b   1.000
_cell.length_c   1.000
_cell.angle_alpha   90.00
_cell.angle_beta   90.00
_cell.angle_gamma   90.00
#
_symmetry.space_group_name_H-M   'P 1'
#
loop_
_entity.id
_entity.type
_entity.pdbx_description
1 polymer ?
#
loop_
_entity_poly.entity_id
_entity_poly.type
_entity_poly.pdbx_seq_one_letter_code
_entity_poly.pdbx_strand_id
1 'polypeptide(L)'
;MDSVLGLQVGSAIFLNVAFAWLVGSWLARRWMSAVGASKTDTEHLLGSADIFAGALGVLAGCAGLWASAAVMGGVSLAEAKDLVWQMLTMTSIGRAGYISLGALALALAIRAYRSTAAWREWAVLAALGVFAFVRASMGHAGENGYWTIPFAAEVVHLTAMGAWTGLVFVSAWKAMGADALQDDSNRMGGYLEAMSVAATVAVIAIFATGLFNSWHRVGTVDNLLGGTLYTTALLVKVALVAVALLLGGYNKFFGLALARNSAQGIARVKFALKVESIVLLAVLFAAAVLTAQQPPAAM
;
A
#
# COMPACT_ATOMS: atom_id res chain seq x y z
N MET A 1 -23.70 -0.08 8.51
CA MET A 1 -22.69 -1.14 8.30
C MET A 1 -22.67 -2.01 9.54
N ASP A 2 -22.69 -3.33 9.38
CA ASP A 2 -22.40 -4.25 10.49
C ASP A 2 -21.02 -3.90 11.09
N SER A 3 -20.93 -3.90 12.42
CA SER A 3 -19.70 -3.65 13.18
C SER A 3 -18.53 -4.51 12.70
N VAL A 4 -18.79 -5.76 12.30
CA VAL A 4 -17.79 -6.70 11.77
C VAL A 4 -17.24 -6.20 10.43
N LEU A 5 -18.12 -5.86 9.49
CA LEU A 5 -17.74 -5.32 8.18
C LEU A 5 -16.97 -4.00 8.33
N GLY A 6 -17.39 -3.13 9.26
CA GLY A 6 -16.67 -1.89 9.59
C GLY A 6 -15.24 -2.14 10.05
N LEU A 7 -15.03 -3.12 10.93
CA LEU A 7 -13.69 -3.47 11.41
C LEU A 7 -12.84 -4.12 10.31
N GLN A 8 -13.41 -4.97 9.46
CA GLN A 8 -12.70 -5.56 8.32
C GLN A 8 -12.22 -4.50 7.32
N VAL A 9 -13.12 -3.61 6.88
CA VAL A 9 -12.77 -2.55 5.92
C VAL A 9 -11.78 -1.57 6.55
N GLY A 10 -12.04 -1.11 7.78
CA GLY A 10 -11.16 -0.19 8.49
C GLY A 10 -9.75 -0.74 8.69
N SER A 11 -9.64 -1.99 9.16
CA SER A 11 -8.34 -2.66 9.34
C SER A 11 -7.59 -2.82 8.01
N ALA A 12 -8.26 -3.22 6.93
CA ALA A 12 -7.65 -3.35 5.62
C ALA A 12 -7.11 -2.01 5.08
N ILE A 13 -7.85 -0.91 5.26
CA ILE A 13 -7.39 0.43 4.86
C ILE A 13 -6.12 0.81 5.61
N PHE A 14 -6.16 0.76 6.94
CA PHE A 14 -5.02 1.18 7.76
C PHE A 14 -3.79 0.30 7.53
N LEU A 15 -3.99 -0.99 7.33
CA LEU A 15 -2.91 -1.92 6.98
C LEU A 15 -2.27 -1.59 5.64
N ASN A 16 -3.08 -1.33 4.59
CA ASN A 16 -2.58 -0.96 3.27
C ASN A 16 -1.87 0.40 3.28
N VAL A 17 -2.40 1.39 4.02
CA VAL A 17 -1.77 2.71 4.19
C VAL A 17 -0.43 2.59 4.93
N ALA A 18 -0.39 1.81 6.01
CA ALA A 18 0.85 1.55 6.75
C ALA A 18 1.91 0.90 5.87
N PHE A 19 1.54 -0.16 5.14
CA PHE A 19 2.42 -0.84 4.20
C PHE A 19 2.92 0.10 3.10
N ALA A 20 2.02 0.85 2.46
CA ALA A 20 2.38 1.82 1.43
C ALA A 20 3.36 2.88 1.97
N TRP A 21 3.09 3.45 3.15
CA TRP A 21 3.99 4.41 3.77
C TRP A 21 5.39 3.83 3.98
N LEU A 22 5.51 2.63 4.55
CA LEU A 22 6.79 2.00 4.83
C LEU A 22 7.60 1.70 3.56
N VAL A 23 6.93 1.25 2.48
CA VAL A 23 7.57 1.05 1.16
C VAL A 23 8.01 2.40 0.58
N GLY A 24 7.14 3.41 0.61
CA GLY A 24 7.44 4.76 0.13
C GLY A 24 8.61 5.42 0.86
N SER A 25 8.66 5.25 2.18
CA SER A 25 9.74 5.76 3.03
C SER A 25 11.07 5.08 2.71
N TRP A 26 11.06 3.76 2.52
CA TRP A 26 12.24 2.99 2.10
C TRP A 26 12.80 3.50 0.76
N LEU A 27 11.93 3.73 -0.24
CA LEU A 27 12.32 4.29 -1.54
C LEU A 27 12.85 5.72 -1.41
N ALA A 28 12.15 6.58 -0.67
CA ALA A 28 12.54 7.97 -0.46
C ALA A 28 13.92 8.07 0.20
N ARG A 29 14.21 7.25 1.22
CA ARG A 29 15.52 7.18 1.87
C ARG A 29 16.65 6.86 0.89
N ARG A 30 16.40 5.87 0.02
CA ARG A 30 17.36 5.44 -1.00
C ARG A 30 17.66 6.58 -1.98
N TRP A 31 16.65 7.27 -2.48
CA TRP A 31 16.83 8.33 -3.48
C TRP A 31 17.37 9.63 -2.88
N MET A 32 16.92 10.02 -1.69
CA MET A 32 17.49 11.15 -0.97
C MET A 32 19.00 10.94 -0.72
N SER A 33 19.38 9.74 -0.28
CA SER A 33 20.81 9.39 -0.14
C SER A 33 21.56 9.44 -1.48
N ALA A 34 20.93 9.00 -2.57
CA ALA A 34 21.55 8.98 -3.89
C ALA A 34 21.81 10.39 -4.46
N VAL A 35 20.98 11.38 -4.09
CA VAL A 35 21.20 12.80 -4.44
C VAL A 35 22.05 13.55 -3.41
N GLY A 36 22.65 12.84 -2.44
CA GLY A 36 23.60 13.41 -1.49
C GLY A 36 22.98 14.02 -0.23
N ALA A 37 21.70 13.76 0.07
CA ALA A 37 21.10 14.13 1.35
C ALA A 37 21.70 13.29 2.49
N SER A 38 21.85 13.91 3.67
CA SER A 38 22.32 13.23 4.88
C SER A 38 21.36 12.10 5.29
N LYS A 39 21.93 10.92 5.56
CA LYS A 39 21.17 9.77 6.08
C LYS A 39 20.57 10.06 7.44
N THR A 40 21.26 10.83 8.27
CA THR A 40 20.80 11.22 9.61
C THR A 40 19.58 12.13 9.51
N ASP A 41 19.64 13.15 8.65
CA ASP A 41 18.55 14.11 8.47
C ASP A 41 17.32 13.41 7.89
N THR A 42 17.54 12.48 6.96
CA THR A 42 16.49 11.64 6.38
C THR A 42 15.87 10.69 7.43
N GLU A 43 16.66 10.16 8.37
CA GLU A 43 16.15 9.39 9.52
C GLU A 43 15.30 10.26 10.45
N HIS A 44 15.73 11.48 10.75
CA HIS A 44 14.95 12.41 11.56
C HIS A 44 13.64 12.82 10.88
N LEU A 45 13.66 13.06 9.57
CA LEU A 45 12.49 13.46 8.79
C LEU A 45 11.38 12.39 8.77
N LEU A 46 11.77 11.13 8.55
CA LEU A 46 10.85 10.04 8.27
C LEU A 46 10.62 9.09 9.46
N GLY A 47 11.54 9.05 10.43
CA GLY A 47 11.54 8.04 11.49
C GLY A 47 10.29 8.01 12.36
N SER A 48 9.78 9.17 12.79
CA SER A 48 8.55 9.22 13.60
C SER A 48 7.32 8.73 12.84
N ALA A 49 7.23 9.08 11.56
CA ALA A 49 6.13 8.64 10.70
C ALA A 49 6.23 7.15 10.35
N ASP A 50 7.44 6.61 10.19
CA ASP A 50 7.66 5.16 9.99
C ASP A 50 7.26 4.36 11.23
N ILE A 51 7.62 4.84 12.43
CA ILE A 51 7.21 4.22 13.70
C ILE A 51 5.68 4.26 13.82
N PHE A 52 5.06 5.40 13.54
CA PHE A 52 3.61 5.53 13.56
C PHE A 52 2.94 4.58 12.55
N ALA A 53 3.42 4.55 11.31
CA ALA A 53 2.91 3.66 10.27
C ALA A 53 3.07 2.18 10.66
N GLY A 54 4.23 1.79 11.19
CA GLY A 54 4.47 0.43 11.67
C GLY A 54 3.54 0.05 12.82
N ALA A 55 3.36 0.93 13.82
CA ALA A 55 2.44 0.71 14.93
C ALA A 55 0.98 0.61 14.46
N LEU A 56 0.57 1.52 13.56
CA LEU A 56 -0.75 1.49 12.93
C LEU A 56 -0.98 0.19 12.16
N GLY A 57 0.01 -0.27 11.39
CA GLY A 57 -0.05 -1.52 10.64
C GLY A 57 -0.19 -2.75 11.55
N VAL A 58 0.56 -2.79 12.66
CA VAL A 58 0.44 -3.86 13.66
C VAL A 58 -0.94 -3.87 14.30
N LEU A 59 -1.42 -2.70 14.77
CA LEU A 59 -2.75 -2.59 15.38
C LEU A 59 -3.88 -2.95 14.40
N ALA A 60 -3.77 -2.48 13.16
CA ALA A 60 -4.69 -2.81 12.08
C ALA A 60 -4.66 -4.32 11.76
N GLY A 61 -3.48 -4.94 11.74
CA GLY A 61 -3.32 -6.39 11.57
C GLY A 61 -4.03 -7.19 12.67
N CYS A 62 -3.84 -6.81 13.94
CA CYS A 62 -4.54 -7.41 15.07
C CYS A 62 -6.07 -7.26 14.94
N ALA A 63 -6.55 -6.05 14.62
CA ALA A 63 -7.97 -5.78 14.40
C ALA A 63 -8.56 -6.59 13.25
N GLY A 64 -7.81 -6.74 12.15
CA GLY A 64 -8.21 -7.53 10.98
C GLY A 64 -8.30 -9.02 11.29
N LEU A 65 -7.39 -9.56 12.10
CA LEU A 65 -7.47 -10.96 12.56
C LEU A 65 -8.66 -11.18 13.48
N TRP A 66 -8.94 -10.24 14.39
CA TRP A 66 -10.13 -10.28 15.22
C TRP A 66 -11.42 -10.29 14.40
N ALA A 67 -11.51 -9.39 13.41
CA ALA A 67 -12.66 -9.33 12.51
C ALA A 67 -12.80 -10.60 11.65
N SER A 68 -11.66 -11.19 11.24
CA SER A 68 -11.65 -12.45 10.50
C SER A 68 -12.16 -13.62 11.34
N ALA A 69 -11.82 -13.68 12.64
CA ALA A 69 -12.36 -14.69 13.55
C ALA A 69 -13.88 -14.58 13.68
N ALA A 70 -14.42 -13.36 13.80
CA ALA A 70 -15.86 -13.12 13.85
C ALA A 70 -16.57 -13.61 12.57
N VAL A 71 -16.04 -13.25 11.38
CA VAL A 71 -16.61 -13.67 10.10
C VAL A 71 -16.55 -15.18 9.90
N MET A 72 -15.42 -15.82 10.20
CA MET A 72 -15.29 -17.27 10.05
C MET A 72 -16.16 -18.04 11.05
N GLY A 73 -16.35 -17.49 12.25
CA GLY A 73 -17.23 -18.07 13.27
C GLY A 73 -18.72 -17.81 13.04
N GLY A 74 -19.08 -16.85 12.18
CA GLY A 74 -20.46 -16.40 12.04
C GLY A 74 -21.02 -15.75 13.32
N VAL A 75 -20.15 -15.12 14.12
CA VAL A 75 -20.48 -14.55 15.44
C VAL A 75 -20.22 -13.05 15.49
N SER A 76 -20.71 -12.39 16.55
CA SER A 76 -20.42 -10.98 16.79
C SER A 76 -18.94 -10.73 17.16
N LEU A 77 -18.51 -9.46 17.09
CA LEU A 77 -17.15 -9.07 17.52
C LEU A 77 -16.87 -9.38 19.00
N ALA A 78 -17.89 -9.38 19.86
CA ALA A 78 -17.74 -9.64 21.29
C ALA A 78 -17.49 -11.14 21.58
N GLU A 79 -18.14 -12.00 20.79
CA GLU A 79 -18.04 -13.46 20.89
C GLU A 79 -16.77 -14.01 20.20
N ALA A 80 -16.20 -13.25 19.25
CA ALA A 80 -15.01 -13.65 18.50
C ALA A 80 -13.81 -13.99 19.41
N LYS A 81 -13.72 -13.42 20.62
CA LYS A 81 -12.65 -13.68 21.60
C LYS A 81 -12.44 -15.18 21.88
N ASP A 82 -13.53 -15.94 21.89
CA ASP A 82 -13.52 -17.37 22.24
C ASP A 82 -13.06 -18.24 21.05
N LEU A 83 -13.04 -17.66 19.84
CA LEU A 83 -12.68 -18.32 18.59
C LEU A 83 -11.31 -17.90 18.05
N VAL A 84 -10.75 -16.77 18.48
CA VAL A 84 -9.48 -16.23 17.95
C VAL A 84 -8.34 -17.24 18.06
N TRP A 85 -8.20 -17.92 19.20
CA TRP A 85 -7.13 -18.90 19.39
C TRP A 85 -7.26 -20.08 18.41
N GLN A 86 -8.47 -20.61 18.29
CA GLN A 86 -8.77 -21.70 17.36
C GLN A 86 -8.53 -21.25 15.92
N MET A 87 -8.97 -20.05 15.54
CA MET A 87 -8.74 -19.49 14.20
C MET A 87 -7.24 -19.37 13.91
N LEU A 88 -6.45 -18.81 14.82
CA LEU A 88 -5.01 -18.60 14.64
C LEU A 88 -4.22 -19.92 14.47
N THR A 89 -4.62 -20.96 15.19
CA THR A 89 -3.86 -22.24 15.23
C THR A 89 -4.35 -23.26 14.22
N MET A 90 -5.65 -23.27 13.92
CA MET A 90 -6.30 -24.33 13.13
C MET A 90 -6.56 -23.91 11.67
N THR A 91 -6.39 -22.63 11.32
CA THR A 91 -6.70 -22.15 9.96
C THR A 91 -5.45 -21.67 9.22
N SER A 92 -5.44 -21.81 7.89
CA SER A 92 -4.41 -21.24 7.02
C SER A 92 -4.38 -19.71 7.10
N ILE A 93 -5.56 -19.07 7.14
CA ILE A 93 -5.72 -17.61 7.26
C ILE A 93 -5.11 -17.11 8.58
N GLY A 94 -5.37 -17.79 9.69
CA GLY A 94 -4.80 -17.47 10.99
C GLY A 94 -3.27 -17.53 11.00
N ARG A 95 -2.68 -18.57 10.39
CA ARG A 95 -1.23 -18.72 10.25
C ARG A 95 -0.59 -17.65 9.39
N ALA A 96 -1.15 -17.39 8.21
CA ALA A 96 -0.73 -16.29 7.36
C ALA A 96 -0.87 -14.92 8.07
N GLY A 97 -1.91 -14.79 8.89
CA GLY A 97 -2.19 -13.64 9.73
C GLY A 97 -1.07 -13.28 10.69
N TYR A 98 -0.68 -14.20 11.58
CA TYR A 98 0.36 -13.90 12.55
C TYR A 98 1.76 -13.77 11.91
N ILE A 99 2.03 -14.46 10.78
CA ILE A 99 3.30 -14.27 10.04
C ILE A 99 3.35 -12.85 9.45
N SER A 100 2.26 -12.38 8.83
CA SER A 100 2.16 -11.01 8.31
C SER A 100 2.31 -9.97 9.43
N LEU A 101 1.68 -10.21 10.58
CA LEU A 101 1.79 -9.37 11.76
C LEU A 101 3.23 -9.32 12.30
N GLY A 102 3.88 -10.48 12.40
CA GLY A 102 5.28 -10.59 12.81
C GLY A 102 6.23 -9.84 11.88
N ALA A 103 6.00 -9.90 10.57
CA ALA A 103 6.78 -9.15 9.59
C ALA A 103 6.65 -7.63 9.78
N LEU A 104 5.44 -7.11 9.99
CA LEU A 104 5.23 -5.69 10.28
C LEU A 104 5.81 -5.27 11.64
N ALA A 105 5.67 -6.12 12.67
CA ALA A 105 6.26 -5.87 13.98
C ALA A 105 7.79 -5.83 13.92
N LEU A 106 8.41 -6.69 13.11
CA LEU A 106 9.85 -6.66 12.85
C LEU A 106 10.26 -5.38 12.14
N ALA A 107 9.53 -4.97 11.09
CA ALA A 107 9.79 -3.71 10.40
C ALA A 107 9.68 -2.51 11.36
N LEU A 108 8.66 -2.49 12.22
CA LEU A 108 8.49 -1.49 13.29
C LEU A 108 9.67 -1.49 14.26
N ALA A 109 10.08 -2.65 14.77
CA ALA A 109 11.19 -2.76 15.71
C ALA A 109 12.51 -2.26 15.10
N ILE A 110 12.79 -2.60 13.84
CA ILE A 110 13.97 -2.12 13.12
C ILE A 110 13.92 -0.61 12.91
N ARG A 111 12.75 -0.05 12.57
CA ARG A 111 12.55 1.40 12.40
C ARG A 111 12.63 2.16 13.72
N ALA A 112 12.17 1.58 14.82
CA ALA A 112 12.30 2.14 16.17
C ALA A 112 13.75 2.16 16.66
N TYR A 113 14.57 1.20 16.22
CA TYR A 113 16.00 1.20 16.50
C TYR A 113 16.72 2.28 15.67
N ARG A 114 17.06 3.41 16.30
CA ARG A 114 17.72 4.56 15.65
C ARG A 114 19.14 4.23 15.22
N SER A 115 19.37 4.02 13.92
CA SER A 115 20.70 3.77 13.34
C SER A 115 20.71 4.02 11.84
N THR A 116 21.82 4.46 11.25
CA THR A 116 21.95 4.69 9.80
C THR A 116 22.55 3.50 9.04
N ALA A 117 22.65 2.34 9.70
CA ALA A 117 23.30 1.15 9.16
C ALA A 117 22.55 0.59 7.94
N ALA A 118 23.31 0.26 6.88
CA ALA A 118 22.75 -0.23 5.61
C ALA A 118 21.94 -1.54 5.75
N TRP A 119 22.28 -2.42 6.70
CA TRP A 119 21.55 -3.67 6.92
C TRP A 119 20.08 -3.42 7.32
N ARG A 120 19.76 -2.30 7.98
CA ARG A 120 18.39 -1.96 8.39
C ARG A 120 17.47 -1.82 7.19
N GLU A 121 17.91 -1.13 6.15
CA GLU A 121 17.10 -0.94 4.95
C GLU A 121 16.83 -2.26 4.24
N TRP A 122 17.81 -3.16 4.17
CA TRP A 122 17.60 -4.49 3.60
C TRP A 122 16.69 -5.37 4.46
N ALA A 123 16.83 -5.30 5.79
CA ALA A 123 15.97 -6.04 6.72
C ALA A 123 14.51 -5.55 6.67
N VAL A 124 14.29 -4.23 6.58
CA VAL A 124 12.94 -3.66 6.38
C VAL A 124 12.38 -4.08 5.02
N LEU A 125 13.16 -4.02 3.94
CA LEU A 125 12.71 -4.47 2.63
C LEU A 125 12.30 -5.95 2.65
N ALA A 126 13.11 -6.80 3.28
CA ALA A 126 12.81 -8.23 3.42
C ALA A 126 11.52 -8.45 4.22
N ALA A 127 11.34 -7.75 5.34
CA ALA A 127 10.13 -7.83 6.15
C ALA A 127 8.88 -7.38 5.36
N LEU A 128 8.97 -6.28 4.60
CA LEU A 128 7.89 -5.80 3.73
C LEU A 128 7.60 -6.79 2.58
N GLY A 129 8.62 -7.45 2.04
CA GLY A 129 8.47 -8.50 1.04
C GLY A 129 7.75 -9.74 1.59
N VAL A 130 8.12 -10.19 2.79
CA VAL A 130 7.42 -11.27 3.51
C VAL A 130 5.97 -10.88 3.77
N PHE A 131 5.72 -9.67 4.26
CA PHE A 131 4.37 -9.17 4.46
C PHE A 131 3.56 -9.21 3.17
N ALA A 132 4.09 -8.69 2.05
CA ALA A 132 3.37 -8.66 0.78
C ALA A 132 3.05 -10.07 0.26
N PHE A 133 4.03 -10.98 0.34
CA PHE A 133 3.88 -12.38 -0.07
C PHE A 133 2.79 -13.09 0.73
N VAL A 134 2.86 -13.02 2.06
CA VAL A 134 1.93 -13.70 2.95
C VAL A 134 0.55 -13.03 2.92
N ARG A 135 0.48 -11.71 2.74
CA ARG A 135 -0.80 -11.03 2.60
C ARG A 135 -1.53 -11.44 1.33
N ALA A 136 -0.81 -11.63 0.22
CA ALA A 136 -1.39 -12.14 -1.03
C ALA A 136 -1.96 -13.56 -0.86
N SER A 137 -1.42 -14.38 0.04
CA SER A 137 -1.93 -15.73 0.28
C SER A 137 -3.23 -15.77 1.08
N MET A 138 -3.63 -14.66 1.69
CA MET A 138 -4.87 -14.58 2.48
C MET A 138 -6.12 -14.35 1.63
N GLY A 139 -5.97 -14.05 0.34
CA GLY A 139 -7.09 -13.92 -0.61
C GLY A 139 -7.23 -15.13 -1.52
N HIS A 140 -8.22 -15.09 -2.44
CA HIS A 140 -8.49 -16.16 -3.41
C HIS A 140 -7.28 -16.57 -4.27
N ALA A 141 -6.32 -15.67 -4.47
CA ALA A 141 -5.09 -16.00 -5.17
C ALA A 141 -4.28 -17.10 -4.44
N GLY A 142 -4.33 -17.13 -3.10
CA GLY A 142 -3.71 -18.18 -2.28
C GLY A 142 -4.38 -19.54 -2.39
N GLU A 143 -5.68 -19.59 -2.69
CA GLU A 143 -6.45 -20.84 -2.86
C GLU A 143 -5.98 -21.63 -4.08
N ASN A 144 -5.47 -20.94 -5.10
CA ASN A 144 -4.86 -21.55 -6.28
C ASN A 144 -3.47 -22.15 -6.00
N GLY A 145 -2.87 -21.87 -4.83
CA GLY A 145 -1.53 -22.33 -4.44
C GLY A 145 -0.42 -21.32 -4.74
N TYR A 146 0.70 -21.46 -4.02
CA TYR A 146 1.80 -20.47 -4.00
C TYR A 146 2.62 -20.38 -5.29
N TRP A 147 2.59 -21.41 -6.14
CA TRP A 147 3.39 -21.49 -7.36
C TRP A 147 2.54 -21.28 -8.62
N THR A 148 1.61 -20.34 -8.56
CA THR A 148 0.67 -20.06 -9.64
C THR A 148 0.75 -18.63 -10.13
N ILE A 149 0.37 -18.41 -11.39
CA ILE A 149 0.33 -17.07 -12.00
C ILE A 149 -0.60 -16.12 -11.23
N PRO A 150 -1.82 -16.52 -10.79
CA PRO A 150 -2.67 -15.64 -9.98
C PRO A 150 -2.04 -15.22 -8.65
N PHE A 151 -1.35 -16.13 -7.98
CA PHE A 151 -0.65 -15.80 -6.76
C PHE A 151 0.49 -14.80 -7.00
N ALA A 152 1.33 -15.05 -8.01
CA ALA A 152 2.41 -14.14 -8.38
C ALA A 152 1.88 -12.75 -8.79
N ALA A 153 0.79 -12.71 -9.56
CA ALA A 153 0.14 -11.47 -9.96
C ALA A 153 -0.36 -10.67 -8.75
N GLU A 154 -0.94 -11.33 -7.74
CA GLU A 154 -1.41 -10.65 -6.52
C GLU A 154 -0.25 -10.08 -5.69
N VAL A 155 0.86 -10.82 -5.53
CA VAL A 155 2.06 -10.34 -4.83
C VAL A 155 2.63 -9.10 -5.53
N VAL A 156 2.74 -9.15 -6.87
CA VAL A 156 3.22 -8.02 -7.68
C VAL A 156 2.25 -6.84 -7.58
N HIS A 157 0.94 -7.08 -7.68
CA HIS A 157 -0.08 -6.03 -7.57
C HIS A 157 -0.01 -5.32 -6.23
N LEU A 158 0.04 -6.06 -5.13
CA LEU A 158 0.11 -5.51 -3.78
C LEU A 158 1.39 -4.71 -3.56
N THR A 159 2.53 -5.24 -4.00
CA THR A 159 3.83 -4.57 -3.89
C THR A 159 3.88 -3.29 -4.71
N ALA A 160 3.40 -3.33 -5.96
CA ALA A 160 3.37 -2.17 -6.84
C ALA A 160 2.39 -1.10 -6.34
N MET A 161 1.22 -1.50 -5.80
CA MET A 161 0.28 -0.60 -5.14
C MET A 161 0.93 0.09 -3.94
N GLY A 162 1.64 -0.66 -3.09
CA GLY A 162 2.38 -0.12 -1.96
C GLY A 162 3.46 0.87 -2.41
N ALA A 163 4.18 0.55 -3.48
CA ALA A 163 5.20 1.43 -4.04
C ALA A 163 4.61 2.73 -4.61
N TRP A 164 3.61 2.67 -5.49
CA TRP A 164 2.99 3.87 -6.08
C TRP A 164 2.28 4.74 -5.05
N THR A 165 1.50 4.14 -4.16
CA THR A 165 0.83 4.90 -3.11
C THR A 165 1.85 5.49 -2.15
N GLY A 166 2.82 4.69 -1.71
CA GLY A 166 3.87 5.09 -0.80
C GLY A 166 4.71 6.26 -1.31
N LEU A 167 5.20 6.17 -2.56
CA LEU A 167 6.01 7.24 -3.14
C LEU A 167 5.22 8.55 -3.25
N VAL A 168 3.94 8.51 -3.61
CA VAL A 168 3.11 9.72 -3.70
C VAL A 168 2.92 10.32 -2.31
N PHE A 169 2.57 9.49 -1.32
CA PHE A 169 2.37 9.91 0.07
C PHE A 169 3.62 10.55 0.67
N VAL A 170 4.73 9.79 0.68
CA VAL A 170 5.96 10.24 1.34
C VAL A 170 6.55 11.46 0.64
N SER A 171 6.48 11.52 -0.70
CA SER A 171 6.96 12.69 -1.46
C SER A 171 6.13 13.94 -1.16
N ALA A 172 4.80 13.84 -1.25
CA ALA A 172 3.88 14.97 -1.08
C ALA A 172 3.95 15.59 0.32
N TRP A 173 4.05 14.73 1.35
CA TRP A 173 3.85 15.13 2.74
C TRP A 173 5.15 15.25 3.54
N LYS A 174 6.26 14.64 3.10
CA LYS A 174 7.54 14.69 3.82
C LYS A 174 8.71 15.09 2.92
N ALA A 175 9.07 14.27 1.94
CA ALA A 175 10.36 14.41 1.25
C ALA A 175 10.50 15.74 0.51
N MET A 176 9.49 16.16 -0.26
CA MET A 176 9.55 17.46 -0.97
C MET A 176 9.51 18.69 -0.05
N GLY A 177 9.25 18.50 1.24
CA GLY A 177 9.35 19.55 2.26
C GLY A 177 10.68 19.56 3.00
N ALA A 178 11.58 18.61 2.73
CA ALA A 178 12.85 18.50 3.42
C ALA A 178 13.83 19.58 2.97
N ASP A 179 14.47 20.27 3.92
CA ASP A 179 15.50 21.28 3.64
C ASP A 179 16.62 20.71 2.76
N ALA A 180 17.02 19.46 3.04
CA ALA A 180 18.03 18.71 2.28
C ALA A 180 17.74 18.59 0.76
N LEU A 181 16.47 18.70 0.34
CA LEU A 181 16.08 18.75 -1.08
C LEU A 181 15.74 20.17 -1.55
N GLN A 182 15.27 21.06 -0.68
CA GLN A 182 14.87 22.42 -1.06
C GLN A 182 16.08 23.34 -1.32
N ASP A 183 17.20 23.11 -0.62
CA ASP A 183 18.40 23.92 -0.75
C ASP A 183 19.12 23.78 -2.10
N ASP A 184 18.81 22.71 -2.85
CA ASP A 184 19.45 22.42 -4.13
C ASP A 184 18.43 21.89 -5.16
N SER A 185 18.15 22.74 -6.16
CA SER A 185 17.24 22.42 -7.27
C SER A 185 17.65 21.16 -8.06
N ASN A 186 18.95 20.85 -8.15
CA ASN A 186 19.43 19.64 -8.81
C ASN A 186 19.12 18.39 -7.98
N ARG A 187 19.24 18.47 -6.64
CA ARG A 187 18.84 17.37 -5.74
C ARG A 187 17.35 17.10 -5.81
N MET A 188 16.52 18.15 -5.78
CA MET A 188 15.08 18.02 -5.97
C MET A 188 14.76 17.40 -7.33
N GLY A 189 15.40 17.87 -8.41
CA GLY A 189 15.21 17.33 -9.76
C GLY A 189 15.57 15.85 -9.85
N GLY A 190 16.72 15.44 -9.30
CA GLY A 190 17.14 14.04 -9.26
C GLY A 190 16.20 13.14 -8.44
N TYR A 191 15.71 13.63 -7.30
CA TYR A 191 14.72 12.94 -6.49
C TYR A 191 13.40 12.72 -7.25
N LEU A 192 12.86 13.79 -7.86
CA LEU A 192 11.60 13.75 -8.59
C LEU A 192 11.69 12.85 -9.84
N GLU A 193 12.83 12.83 -10.52
CA GLU A 193 13.06 11.92 -11.65
C GLU A 193 13.03 10.46 -11.21
N ALA A 194 13.79 10.11 -10.16
CA ALA A 194 13.81 8.75 -9.62
C ALA A 194 12.41 8.30 -9.14
N MET A 195 11.68 9.19 -8.46
CA MET A 195 10.32 8.97 -8.03
C MET A 195 9.37 8.72 -9.22
N SER A 196 9.45 9.53 -10.27
CA SER A 196 8.62 9.43 -11.48
C SER A 196 8.86 8.13 -12.25
N VAL A 197 10.13 7.71 -12.38
CA VAL A 197 10.49 6.42 -13.01
C VAL A 197 9.87 5.26 -12.22
N ALA A 198 10.05 5.24 -10.90
CA ALA A 198 9.51 4.18 -10.05
C ALA A 198 7.97 4.16 -10.07
N ALA A 199 7.32 5.33 -10.05
CA ALA A 199 5.86 5.44 -10.19
C ALA A 199 5.38 4.87 -11.52
N THR A 200 6.09 5.15 -12.61
CA THR A 200 5.75 4.62 -13.94
C THR A 200 5.83 3.09 -13.96
N VAL A 201 6.88 2.50 -13.40
CA VAL A 201 7.04 1.04 -13.30
C VAL A 201 5.94 0.42 -12.44
N ALA A 202 5.64 1.02 -11.29
CA ALA A 202 4.58 0.55 -10.40
C ALA A 202 3.20 0.62 -11.08
N VAL A 203 2.88 1.70 -11.79
CA VAL A 203 1.63 1.86 -12.55
C VAL A 203 1.50 0.78 -13.63
N ILE A 204 2.56 0.52 -14.41
CA ILE A 204 2.55 -0.53 -15.44
C ILE A 204 2.26 -1.90 -14.80
N ALA A 205 2.92 -2.21 -13.69
CA ALA A 205 2.72 -3.47 -12.96
C ALA A 205 1.29 -3.58 -12.41
N ILE A 206 0.74 -2.51 -11.81
CA ILE A 206 -0.64 -2.47 -11.30
C ILE A 206 -1.65 -2.65 -12.43
N PHE A 207 -1.44 -2.00 -13.57
CA PHE A 207 -2.34 -2.13 -14.71
C PHE A 207 -2.36 -3.56 -15.26
N ALA A 208 -1.18 -4.14 -15.51
CA ALA A 208 -1.06 -5.49 -16.03
C ALA A 208 -1.67 -6.54 -15.09
N THR A 209 -1.29 -6.49 -13.80
CA THR A 209 -1.81 -7.44 -12.79
C THR A 209 -3.27 -7.18 -12.44
N GLY A 210 -3.71 -5.92 -12.44
CA GLY A 210 -5.10 -5.54 -12.18
C GLY A 210 -6.05 -6.01 -13.27
N LEU A 211 -5.65 -5.88 -14.55
CA LEU A 211 -6.41 -6.41 -15.68
C LEU A 211 -6.49 -7.95 -15.61
N PHE A 212 -5.35 -8.61 -15.38
CA PHE A 212 -5.30 -10.06 -15.20
C PHE A 212 -6.23 -10.54 -14.07
N ASN A 213 -6.10 -9.94 -12.88
CA ASN A 213 -6.90 -10.30 -11.70
C ASN A 213 -8.39 -10.01 -11.89
N SER A 214 -8.74 -8.89 -12.54
CA SER A 214 -10.15 -8.53 -12.78
C SER A 214 -10.79 -9.49 -13.77
N TRP A 215 -10.10 -9.82 -14.85
CA TRP A 215 -10.58 -10.82 -15.81
C TRP A 215 -10.77 -12.18 -15.14
N HIS A 216 -9.79 -12.61 -14.34
CA HIS A 216 -9.86 -13.89 -13.64
C HIS A 216 -10.99 -13.96 -12.59
N ARG A 217 -11.32 -12.84 -11.92
CA ARG A 217 -12.34 -12.80 -10.86
C ARG A 217 -13.77 -12.50 -11.35
N VAL A 218 -13.91 -11.84 -12.50
CA VAL A 218 -15.22 -11.42 -13.03
C VAL A 218 -15.63 -12.28 -14.24
N GLY A 219 -14.68 -12.77 -15.02
CA GLY A 219 -14.92 -13.64 -16.17
C GLY A 219 -15.50 -12.90 -17.39
N THR A 220 -16.74 -12.44 -17.30
CA THR A 220 -17.49 -11.81 -18.41
C THR A 220 -17.87 -10.37 -18.11
N VAL A 221 -18.15 -9.60 -19.17
CA VAL A 221 -18.60 -8.19 -19.04
C VAL A 221 -20.00 -8.11 -18.42
N ASP A 222 -20.86 -9.11 -18.63
CA ASP A 222 -22.20 -9.16 -18.03
C ASP A 222 -22.13 -9.22 -16.50
N ASN A 223 -21.13 -9.92 -15.96
CA ASN A 223 -20.88 -9.97 -14.51
C ASN A 223 -20.40 -8.62 -13.92
N LEU A 224 -19.93 -7.68 -14.75
CA LEU A 224 -19.59 -6.32 -14.30
C LEU A 224 -20.83 -5.42 -14.12
N LEU A 225 -21.92 -5.71 -14.85
CA LEU A 225 -23.13 -4.89 -14.87
C LEU A 225 -24.20 -5.37 -13.89
N GLY A 226 -23.93 -6.45 -13.13
CA GLY A 226 -24.86 -7.05 -12.18
C GLY A 226 -25.26 -6.19 -10.97
N GLY A 227 -24.70 -4.99 -10.81
CA GLY A 227 -25.15 -4.00 -9.80
C GLY A 227 -24.88 -4.37 -8.35
N THR A 228 -24.04 -5.36 -8.07
CA THR A 228 -23.67 -5.75 -6.70
C THR A 228 -22.74 -4.73 -6.05
N LEU A 229 -22.64 -4.74 -4.71
CA LEU A 229 -21.69 -3.91 -3.98
C LEU A 229 -20.24 -4.14 -4.46
N TYR A 230 -19.89 -5.39 -4.77
CA TYR A 230 -18.60 -5.74 -5.36
C TYR A 230 -18.36 -5.02 -6.69
N THR A 231 -19.27 -5.16 -7.66
CA THR A 231 -19.09 -4.55 -9.00
C THR A 231 -19.07 -3.03 -8.94
N THR A 232 -19.93 -2.41 -8.11
CA THR A 232 -19.92 -0.96 -7.87
C THR A 232 -18.59 -0.50 -7.30
N ALA A 233 -18.08 -1.17 -6.27
CA ALA A 233 -16.78 -0.82 -5.67
C ALA A 233 -15.62 -1.01 -6.68
N LEU A 234 -15.71 -1.99 -7.57
CA LEU A 234 -14.72 -2.22 -8.64
C LEU A 234 -14.72 -1.08 -9.65
N LEU A 235 -15.89 -0.68 -10.15
CA LEU A 235 -16.02 0.43 -11.10
C LEU A 235 -15.56 1.75 -10.48
N VAL A 236 -15.94 2.02 -9.23
CA VAL A 236 -15.45 3.19 -8.48
C VAL A 236 -13.93 3.16 -8.34
N LYS A 237 -13.34 2.00 -7.98
CA LYS A 237 -11.88 1.84 -7.90
C LYS A 237 -11.22 2.14 -9.24
N VAL A 238 -11.74 1.62 -10.35
CA VAL A 238 -11.18 1.85 -11.70
C VAL A 238 -11.27 3.33 -12.09
N ALA A 239 -12.40 3.99 -11.84
CA ALA A 239 -12.58 5.42 -12.11
C ALA A 239 -11.60 6.28 -11.29
N LEU A 240 -11.44 5.97 -10.00
CA LEU A 240 -10.48 6.68 -9.13
C LEU A 240 -9.02 6.44 -9.57
N VAL A 241 -8.67 5.22 -9.98
CA VAL A 241 -7.35 4.92 -10.55
C VAL A 241 -7.12 5.72 -11.84
N ALA A 242 -8.12 5.84 -12.71
CA ALA A 242 -8.01 6.65 -13.92
C ALA A 242 -7.74 8.13 -13.59
N VAL A 243 -8.42 8.69 -12.58
CA VAL A 243 -8.14 10.06 -12.09
C VAL A 243 -6.70 10.17 -11.56
N ALA A 244 -6.25 9.20 -10.76
CA ALA A 244 -4.87 9.18 -10.27
C ALA A 244 -3.84 9.10 -11.40
N LEU A 245 -4.11 8.32 -12.46
CA LEU A 245 -3.26 8.24 -13.65
C LEU A 245 -3.18 9.57 -14.41
N LEU A 246 -4.30 10.31 -14.50
CA LEU A 246 -4.30 11.64 -15.12
C LEU A 246 -3.46 12.64 -14.31
N LEU A 247 -3.55 12.60 -12.97
CA LEU A 247 -2.74 13.43 -12.08
C LEU A 247 -1.24 13.08 -12.18
N GLY A 248 -0.90 11.80 -12.11
CA GLY A 248 0.46 11.31 -12.26
C GLY A 248 1.04 11.62 -13.65
N GLY A 249 0.24 11.46 -14.70
CA GLY A 249 0.58 11.83 -16.08
C GLY A 249 0.84 13.32 -16.22
N TYR A 250 -0.02 14.17 -15.67
CA TYR A 250 0.20 15.63 -15.64
C TYR A 250 1.53 15.97 -14.95
N ASN A 251 1.81 15.38 -13.79
CA ASN A 251 3.07 15.59 -13.09
C ASN A 251 4.27 15.13 -13.91
N LYS A 252 4.21 13.96 -14.55
CA LYS A 252 5.30 13.41 -15.36
C LYS A 252 5.61 14.27 -16.58
N PHE A 253 4.59 14.64 -17.36
CA PHE A 253 4.78 15.29 -18.66
C PHE A 253 4.93 16.81 -18.57
N PHE A 254 4.27 17.46 -17.59
CA PHE A 254 4.30 18.91 -17.44
C PHE A 254 4.92 19.36 -16.12
N GLY A 255 4.53 18.71 -15.02
CA GLY A 255 4.96 19.08 -13.67
C GLY A 255 6.48 19.04 -13.47
N LEU A 256 7.15 17.96 -13.91
CA LEU A 256 8.60 17.82 -13.78
C LEU A 256 9.36 18.88 -14.57
N ALA A 257 8.92 19.19 -15.80
CA ALA A 257 9.51 20.25 -16.60
C ALA A 257 9.38 21.62 -15.91
N LEU A 258 8.23 21.91 -15.30
CA LEU A 258 8.03 23.14 -14.54
C LEU A 258 8.88 23.19 -13.26
N ALA A 259 9.01 22.07 -12.55
CA ALA A 259 9.76 21.95 -11.31
C ALA A 259 11.27 22.17 -11.51
N ARG A 260 11.82 21.75 -12.66
CA ARG A 260 13.23 22.02 -13.02
C ARG A 260 13.54 23.50 -13.20
N ASN A 261 12.54 24.30 -13.58
CA ASN A 261 12.74 25.70 -13.97
C ASN A 261 12.34 26.71 -12.89
N SER A 262 11.62 26.30 -11.84
CA SER A 262 11.12 27.25 -10.81
C SER A 262 10.67 26.60 -9.51
N ALA A 263 10.80 27.34 -8.41
CA ALA A 263 10.21 26.98 -7.11
C ALA A 263 8.67 26.88 -7.17
N GLN A 264 8.02 27.72 -8.00
CA GLN A 264 6.58 27.63 -8.21
C GLN A 264 6.17 26.32 -8.90
N GLY A 265 6.99 25.81 -9.82
CA GLY A 265 6.81 24.51 -10.44
C GLY A 265 6.87 23.36 -9.42
N ILE A 266 7.84 23.40 -8.50
CA ILE A 266 7.95 22.44 -7.39
C ILE A 266 6.68 22.48 -6.52
N ALA A 267 6.18 23.68 -6.19
CA ALA A 267 4.95 23.83 -5.40
C ALA A 267 3.72 23.23 -6.12
N ARG A 268 3.61 23.40 -7.45
CA ARG A 268 2.54 22.80 -8.26
C ARG A 268 2.60 21.27 -8.27
N VAL A 269 3.80 20.69 -8.47
CA VAL A 269 4.00 19.24 -8.38
C VAL A 269 3.60 18.72 -7.01
N LYS A 270 4.06 19.38 -5.94
CA LYS A 270 3.72 19.00 -4.56
C LYS A 270 2.20 19.04 -4.31
N PHE A 271 1.53 20.07 -4.80
CA PHE A 271 0.06 20.18 -4.69
C PHE A 271 -0.65 19.06 -5.44
N ALA A 272 -0.26 18.80 -6.69
CA ALA A 272 -0.82 17.71 -7.48
C ALA A 272 -0.61 16.34 -6.81
N LEU A 273 0.59 16.08 -6.25
CA LEU A 273 0.85 14.86 -5.48
C LEU A 273 0.01 14.76 -4.20
N LYS A 274 -0.29 15.88 -3.52
CA LYS A 274 -1.22 15.86 -2.38
C LYS A 274 -2.63 15.47 -2.82
N VAL A 275 -3.13 16.03 -3.92
CA VAL A 275 -4.43 15.64 -4.48
C VAL A 275 -4.42 14.17 -4.90
N GLU A 276 -3.38 13.72 -5.61
CA GLU A 276 -3.18 12.32 -6.00
C GLU A 276 -3.17 11.39 -4.78
N SER A 277 -2.53 11.79 -3.68
CA SER A 277 -2.51 11.01 -2.43
C SER A 277 -3.92 10.81 -1.85
N ILE A 278 -4.78 11.83 -1.91
CA ILE A 278 -6.17 11.73 -1.44
C ILE A 278 -6.97 10.80 -2.35
N VAL A 279 -6.80 10.89 -3.67
CA VAL A 279 -7.44 9.98 -4.63
C VAL A 279 -6.98 8.55 -4.39
N LEU A 280 -5.68 8.32 -4.16
CA LEU A 280 -5.15 6.99 -3.86
C LEU A 280 -5.69 6.43 -2.53
N LEU A 281 -5.94 7.26 -1.51
CA LEU A 281 -6.66 6.79 -0.30
C LEU A 281 -8.08 6.32 -0.62
N ALA A 282 -8.79 7.03 -1.48
CA ALA A 282 -10.11 6.61 -1.94
C ALA A 282 -10.03 5.29 -2.74
N VAL A 283 -8.97 5.09 -3.54
CA VAL A 283 -8.69 3.81 -4.21
C VAL A 283 -8.48 2.69 -3.19
N LEU A 284 -7.69 2.93 -2.13
CA LEU A 284 -7.46 1.94 -1.06
C LEU A 284 -8.74 1.62 -0.29
N PHE A 285 -9.60 2.62 -0.05
CA PHE A 285 -10.91 2.43 0.56
C PHE A 285 -11.79 1.53 -0.32
N ALA A 286 -11.93 1.85 -1.61
CA ALA A 286 -12.69 1.03 -2.55
C ALA A 286 -12.13 -0.40 -2.64
N ALA A 287 -10.79 -0.55 -2.64
CA ALA A 287 -10.14 -1.86 -2.61
C ALA A 287 -10.42 -2.64 -1.31
N ALA A 288 -10.43 -1.98 -0.16
CA ALA A 288 -10.76 -2.60 1.12
C ALA A 288 -12.21 -3.10 1.16
N VAL A 289 -13.16 -2.32 0.63
CA VAL A 289 -14.55 -2.74 0.46
C VAL A 289 -14.61 -3.97 -0.45
N LEU A 290 -13.93 -3.96 -1.59
CA LEU A 290 -13.87 -5.13 -2.50
C LEU A 290 -13.36 -6.39 -1.81
N THR A 291 -12.30 -6.28 -1.02
CA THR A 291 -11.71 -7.44 -0.32
C THR A 291 -12.58 -7.99 0.80
N ALA A 292 -13.54 -7.21 1.29
CA ALA A 292 -14.52 -7.65 2.29
C ALA A 292 -15.75 -8.32 1.67
N GLN A 293 -15.81 -8.46 0.34
CA GLN A 293 -16.92 -9.05 -0.41
C GLN A 293 -16.44 -10.28 -1.19
N GLN A 294 -17.35 -11.23 -1.44
CA GLN A 294 -17.09 -12.37 -2.33
C GLN A 294 -17.17 -11.94 -3.80
N PRO A 295 -16.23 -12.37 -4.67
CA PRO A 295 -16.27 -12.04 -6.09
C PRO A 295 -17.37 -12.83 -6.84
N PRO A 296 -17.95 -12.28 -7.93
CA PRO A 296 -19.04 -12.93 -8.66
C PRO A 296 -18.74 -14.32 -9.20
N ALA A 297 -17.52 -14.59 -9.66
CA ALA A 297 -17.15 -15.91 -10.19
C ALA A 297 -16.97 -16.99 -9.10
N ALA A 298 -17.00 -16.62 -7.83
CA ALA A 298 -16.96 -17.54 -6.68
C ALA A 298 -18.34 -17.78 -6.04
N MET A 299 -19.39 -17.13 -6.56
CA MET A 299 -20.79 -17.38 -6.19
C MET A 299 -21.42 -18.41 -7.13
#